data_AF-A0A8T4WS12-F1
#
_entry.id   AF-A0A8T4WS12-F1
#
_cell.length_a   1.000
_cell.length_b   1.000
_cell.length_c   1.000
_cell.angle_alpha   90.00
_cell.angle_beta   90.00
_cell.angle_gamma   90.00
#
_symmetry.space_group_name_H-M   'P 1'
#
loop_
_entity.id
_entity.type
_entity.pdbx_description
1 polymer ?
#
loop_
_entity_poly.entity_id
_entity_poly.type
_entity_poly.pdbx_seq_one_letter_code
_entity_poly.pdbx_strand_id
1 'polypeptide(L)'
;EGDGIGRMEAPRGEVIHYVKMDGHEHPYSWKVRAPTYNNILPWIPMLRGEQIADIPIVAASTDPCMSCTNRVGIVHHGKRKMFTGEQLHELSVKKTRRLMQ
;
A
#
# COMPACT_ATOMS: atom_id res chain seq x y z
N GLU A 1 11.78 0.94 -24.44
CA GLU A 1 11.84 0.04 -23.27
C GLU A 1 12.66 0.72 -22.18
N GLY A 2 12.33 0.50 -20.90
CA GLY A 2 13.07 1.09 -19.79
C GLY A 2 12.27 1.16 -18.50
N ASP A 3 12.95 1.50 -17.41
CA ASP A 3 12.34 1.74 -16.11
C ASP A 3 12.74 3.10 -15.52
N GLY A 4 11.88 3.61 -14.64
CA GLY A 4 12.03 4.92 -14.02
C GLY A 4 11.48 4.94 -12.60
N ILE A 5 12.11 5.74 -11.75
CA ILE A 5 11.70 5.96 -10.37
C ILE A 5 11.44 7.45 -10.17
N GLY A 6 10.20 7.80 -9.89
CA GLY A 6 9.80 9.12 -9.42
C GLY A 6 9.66 9.13 -7.90
N ARG A 7 10.22 10.14 -7.26
CA ARG A 7 10.09 10.36 -5.81
C ARG A 7 9.58 11.77 -5.57
N MET A 8 8.73 11.91 -4.56
CA MET A 8 8.22 13.21 -4.14
C MET A 8 7.99 13.20 -2.64
N GLU A 9 8.13 14.36 -2.01
CA GLU A 9 7.73 14.54 -0.61
C GLU A 9 6.25 14.92 -0.55
N ALA A 10 5.43 13.98 -0.09
CA ALA A 10 4.02 14.25 0.18
C ALA A 10 3.87 14.74 1.64
N PRO A 11 2.71 15.30 2.04
CA PRO A 11 2.51 15.80 3.41
C PRO A 11 2.74 14.77 4.53
N ARG A 12 2.78 13.47 4.19
CA ARG A 12 2.92 12.33 5.12
C ARG A 12 4.26 11.60 4.97
N GLY A 13 5.18 12.12 4.15
CA GLY A 13 6.48 11.51 3.86
C GLY A 13 6.72 11.19 2.39
N GLU A 14 7.79 10.42 2.13
CA GLU A 14 8.24 10.04 0.78
C GLU A 14 7.24 9.13 0.06
N VAL A 15 6.73 9.61 -1.08
CA VAL A 15 5.99 8.79 -2.06
C VAL A 15 6.91 8.37 -3.20
N ILE A 16 6.86 7.09 -3.56
CA ILE A 16 7.64 6.52 -4.67
C ILE A 16 6.70 5.96 -5.74
N HIS A 17 7.00 6.30 -6.99
CA HIS A 17 6.37 5.73 -8.17
C HIS A 17 7.45 5.03 -9.02
N TYR A 18 7.37 3.71 -9.12
CA TYR A 18 8.19 2.92 -10.04
C TYR A 18 7.38 2.58 -11.28
N VAL A 19 7.93 2.87 -12.46
CA VAL A 19 7.29 2.60 -13.75
C VAL A 19 8.25 1.80 -14.61
N LYS A 20 7.75 0.73 -15.24
CA LYS A 20 8.46 -0.08 -16.24
C LYS A 20 7.67 -0.10 -17.55
N MET A 21 8.35 0.12 -18.66
CA MET A 21 7.83 0.15 -20.02
C MET A 21 8.48 -0.97 -20.85
N ASP A 22 7.68 -1.66 -21.65
CA ASP A 22 8.09 -2.75 -22.56
C ASP A 22 7.92 -2.38 -24.05
N GLY A 23 7.77 -1.09 -24.36
CA GLY A 23 7.63 -0.59 -25.73
C GLY A 23 6.18 -0.38 -26.19
N HIS A 24 5.18 -0.79 -25.39
CA HIS A 24 3.79 -0.43 -25.62
C HIS A 24 3.42 0.96 -25.05
N GLU A 25 2.27 1.51 -25.48
CA GLU A 25 1.77 2.82 -24.98
C GLU A 25 1.40 2.82 -23.49
N HIS A 26 1.16 1.64 -22.92
CA HIS A 26 0.82 1.48 -21.51
C HIS A 26 2.02 0.99 -20.70
N PRO A 27 2.11 1.32 -19.40
CA PRO A 27 3.16 0.76 -18.56
C PRO A 27 2.97 -0.74 -18.40
N TYR A 28 4.07 -1.49 -18.62
CA TYR A 28 4.15 -2.91 -18.27
C TYR A 28 3.89 -3.12 -16.77
N SER A 29 4.45 -2.24 -15.95
CA SER A 29 4.18 -2.21 -14.50
C SER A 29 4.27 -0.80 -13.96
N TRP A 30 3.29 -0.42 -13.14
CA TRP A 30 3.32 0.81 -12.35
C TRP A 30 3.06 0.47 -10.89
N LYS A 31 4.10 0.60 -10.07
CA LYS A 31 4.04 0.37 -8.63
C LYS A 31 4.13 1.69 -7.89
N VAL A 32 3.10 2.00 -7.11
CA VAL A 32 3.07 3.14 -6.19
C VAL A 32 3.31 2.64 -4.77
N ARG A 33 4.21 3.31 -4.04
CA ARG A 33 4.38 3.17 -2.59
C ARG A 33 4.00 4.49 -1.94
N ALA A 34 2.80 4.54 -1.38
CA ALA A 34 2.34 5.69 -0.60
C ALA A 34 3.12 5.81 0.72
N PRO A 35 3.27 7.01 1.29
CA PRO A 35 4.01 7.22 2.53
C PRO A 35 3.44 6.41 3.70
N THR A 36 2.12 6.38 3.81
CA THR A 36 1.36 5.62 4.82
C THR A 36 1.73 4.14 4.87
N TYR A 37 2.14 3.53 3.75
CA TYR A 37 2.54 2.10 3.74
C TYR A 37 3.73 1.84 4.67
N ASN A 38 4.70 2.76 4.69
CA ASN A 38 5.85 2.66 5.59
C ASN A 38 5.51 3.11 7.01
N ASN A 39 4.67 4.14 7.16
CA ASN A 39 4.37 4.73 8.46
C ASN A 39 3.46 3.88 9.35
N ILE A 40 2.74 2.89 8.79
CA ILE A 40 1.89 1.96 9.57
C ILE A 40 2.74 0.92 10.31
N LEU A 41 3.85 0.45 9.74
CA LEU A 41 4.65 -0.62 10.36
C LEU A 41 5.23 -0.25 11.75
N PRO A 42 5.70 1.00 11.96
CA PRO A 42 6.08 1.50 13.29
C PRO A 42 4.99 1.45 14.36
N TRP A 43 3.71 1.30 14.02
CA TRP A 43 2.66 1.18 15.04
C TRP A 43 2.88 -0.03 15.95
N ILE A 44 3.50 -1.10 15.45
CA ILE A 44 3.78 -2.30 16.24
C ILE A 44 4.65 -1.97 17.47
N PRO A 45 5.85 -1.37 17.32
CA PRO A 45 6.62 -0.95 18.48
C PRO A 45 6.01 0.24 19.24
N MET A 46 5.32 1.17 18.57
CA MET A 46 4.69 2.33 19.24
C MET A 46 3.55 1.93 20.20
N LEU A 47 2.87 0.81 19.93
CA LEU A 47 1.75 0.33 20.76
C LEU A 47 2.18 -0.70 21.81
N ARG A 48 3.46 -1.05 21.89
CA ARG A 48 3.94 -2.05 22.88
C ARG A 48 4.00 -1.43 24.26
N GLY A 49 3.21 -1.97 25.18
CA GLY A 49 3.15 -1.52 26.58
C GLY A 49 2.17 -0.38 26.84
N GLU A 50 1.53 0.14 25.78
CA GLU A 50 0.51 1.19 25.87
C GLU A 50 -0.88 0.62 26.18
N GLN A 51 -1.81 1.49 26.57
CA GLN A 51 -3.20 1.11 26.82
C GLN A 51 -4.01 1.09 25.51
N ILE A 52 -5.13 0.36 25.51
CA ILE A 52 -6.07 0.36 24.37
C ILE A 52 -6.57 1.77 24.04
N ALA A 53 -6.68 2.63 25.05
CA ALA A 53 -7.06 4.03 24.90
C ALA A 53 -6.05 4.87 24.10
N ASP A 54 -4.79 4.42 24.00
CA ASP A 54 -3.71 5.15 23.30
C ASP A 54 -3.64 4.80 21.81
N ILE A 55 -4.39 3.78 21.36
CA ILE A 55 -4.42 3.37 19.94
C ILE A 55 -4.83 4.52 19.01
N PRO A 56 -5.90 5.30 19.28
CA PRO A 56 -6.33 6.36 18.39
C PRO A 56 -5.30 7.51 18.29
N ILE A 57 -4.62 7.85 19.39
CA ILE A 57 -3.65 8.96 19.37
C ILE A 57 -2.37 8.56 18.62
N VAL A 58 -1.90 7.33 18.81
CA VAL A 58 -0.76 6.76 18.05
C VAL A 58 -1.09 6.65 16.56
N ALA A 59 -2.31 6.23 16.22
CA ALA A 59 -2.74 6.20 14.83
C ALA A 59 -2.79 7.62 14.25
N ALA A 60 -3.44 8.56 14.93
CA ALA A 60 -3.59 9.94 14.48
C ALA A 60 -2.25 10.68 14.31
N SER A 61 -1.24 10.39 15.15
CA SER A 61 0.07 11.02 15.06
C SER A 61 0.83 10.73 13.75
N THR A 62 0.45 9.67 13.04
CA THR A 62 1.05 9.28 11.74
C THR A 62 0.21 9.67 10.52
N ASP A 63 -0.97 10.27 10.75
CA ASP A 63 -1.96 10.67 9.72
C ASP A 63 -2.17 9.61 8.61
N PRO A 64 -2.67 8.40 8.95
CA PRO A 64 -2.79 7.30 8.01
C PRO A 64 -3.89 7.56 6.97
N CYS A 65 -3.53 7.54 5.69
CA CYS A 65 -4.49 7.55 4.60
C CYS A 65 -4.71 6.14 4.04
N MET A 66 -5.78 5.46 4.48
CA MET A 66 -6.14 4.12 3.99
C MET A 66 -6.52 4.11 2.50
N SER A 67 -7.06 5.22 1.99
CA SER A 67 -7.38 5.37 0.57
C SER A 67 -6.15 5.27 -0.35
N CYS A 68 -4.97 5.66 0.17
CA CYS A 68 -3.70 5.58 -0.55
C CYS A 68 -3.12 4.15 -0.58
N THR A 69 -3.55 3.27 0.32
CA THR A 69 -3.03 1.89 0.45
C THR A 69 -3.98 0.84 -0.14
N ASN A 70 -5.23 1.19 -0.45
CA ASN A 70 -6.30 0.21 -0.73
C ASN A 70 -6.74 0.13 -2.21
N ARG A 71 -5.83 0.33 -3.18
CA ARG A 71 -6.16 0.27 -4.62
C ARG A 71 -5.29 -0.76 -5.35
N VAL A 72 -5.91 -1.80 -5.89
CA VAL A 72 -5.25 -2.78 -6.77
C VAL A 72 -6.08 -2.96 -8.05
N GLY A 73 -5.48 -2.61 -9.19
CA GLY A 73 -5.97 -2.96 -10.52
C GLY A 73 -4.91 -3.81 -11.22
N ILE A 74 -5.30 -4.96 -11.75
CA ILE A 74 -4.43 -5.85 -12.52
C ILE A 74 -4.92 -5.85 -13.96
N VAL A 75 -4.02 -5.58 -14.91
CA VAL A 75 -4.29 -5.74 -16.34
C VAL A 75 -3.41 -6.88 -16.85
N HIS A 76 -4.01 -7.93 -17.39
CA HIS A 76 -3.30 -9.10 -17.90
C HIS A 76 -3.94 -9.57 -19.21
N HIS A 77 -3.17 -9.57 -20.31
CA HIS A 77 -3.65 -9.91 -21.67
C HIS A 77 -4.98 -9.22 -22.06
N GLY A 78 -5.08 -7.91 -21.85
CA GLY A 78 -6.28 -7.13 -22.14
C GLY A 78 -7.46 -7.33 -21.16
N LYS A 79 -7.36 -8.26 -20.20
CA LYS A 79 -8.35 -8.42 -19.14
C LYS A 79 -8.00 -7.50 -17.96
N ARG A 80 -8.87 -6.53 -17.69
CA ARG A 80 -8.77 -5.63 -16.53
C ARG A 80 -9.54 -6.23 -15.34
N LYS A 81 -8.84 -6.54 -14.25
CA LYS A 81 -9.43 -6.94 -12.97
C LYS A 81 -9.18 -5.85 -11.94
N MET A 82 -10.24 -5.15 -11.55
CA MET A 82 -10.22 -4.23 -10.43
C MET A 82 -10.59 -5.02 -9.17
N PHE A 83 -9.81 -4.85 -8.10
CA PHE A 83 -10.14 -5.46 -6.81
C PHE A 83 -10.92 -4.47 -5.96
N THR A 84 -12.06 -4.91 -5.44
CA THR A 84 -12.83 -4.16 -4.44
C THR A 84 -12.17 -4.24 -3.07
N GLY A 85 -12.56 -3.36 -2.15
CA GLY A 85 -12.09 -3.39 -0.76
C GLY A 85 -12.37 -4.74 -0.08
N GLU A 86 -13.55 -5.32 -0.33
CA GLU A 86 -13.94 -6.64 0.18
C GLU A 86 -13.03 -7.75 -0.35
N GLN A 87 -12.74 -7.75 -1.65
CA GLN A 87 -11.84 -8.74 -2.25
C GLN A 87 -10.42 -8.65 -1.70
N LEU A 88 -9.92 -7.43 -1.45
CA LEU A 88 -8.63 -7.21 -0.81
C LEU A 88 -8.64 -7.68 0.65
N HIS A 89 -9.73 -7.44 1.37
CA HIS A 89 -9.90 -7.91 2.74
C HIS A 89 -9.89 -9.44 2.81
N GLU A 90 -10.65 -10.13 1.95
CA GLU A 90 -10.65 -11.60 1.90
C GLU A 90 -9.26 -12.18 1.61
N LEU A 91 -8.52 -11.59 0.67
CA LEU A 91 -7.16 -12.02 0.35
C LEU A 91 -6.21 -11.81 1.54
N SER A 92 -6.37 -10.70 2.27
CA SER A 92 -5.62 -10.43 3.49
C SER A 92 -5.89 -11.49 4.55
N VAL A 93 -7.16 -11.79 4.84
CA VAL A 93 -7.57 -12.80 5.82
C VAL A 93 -7.03 -14.19 5.44
N LYS A 94 -7.15 -14.59 4.16
CA LYS A 94 -6.61 -15.87 3.67
C LYS A 94 -5.10 -15.95 3.85
N LYS A 95 -4.36 -14.86 3.57
CA LYS A 95 -2.91 -14.80 3.78
C LYS A 95 -2.53 -14.91 5.26
N THR A 96 -3.21 -14.18 6.14
CA THR A 96 -2.95 -14.23 7.60
C THR A 96 -3.19 -15.64 8.13
N ARG A 97 -4.31 -16.29 7.78
CA ARG A 97 -4.59 -17.67 8.19
C ARG A 97 -3.51 -18.66 7.72
N ARG A 98 -2.99 -18.49 6.51
CA ARG A 98 -1.90 -19.32 5.98
C ARG A 98 -0.58 -19.11 6.72
N LEU A 99 -0.29 -17.91 7.20
CA LEU A 99 0.94 -17.59 7.93
C LEU A 99 0.90 -18.01 9.40
N MET A 100 -0.30 -18.26 9.94
CA MET A 100 -0.50 -18.75 11.31
C MET A 100 -0.49 -20.29 11.41
N GLN A 101 -0.46 -20.99 10.27
CA GLN A 101 -0.19 -22.43 10.17
C GLN A 101 1.32 -22.65 10.07
#